data_AF-A0A3P9MZ46-F1
#
_entry.id   AF-A0A3P9MZ46-F1
#
_cell.length_a   1.000
_cell.length_b   1.000
_cell.length_c   1.000
_cell.angle_alpha   90.00
_cell.angle_beta   90.00
_cell.angle_gamma   90.00
#
_symmetry.space_group_name_H-M   'P 1'
#
loop_
_entity.id
_entity.type
_entity.pdbx_description
1 polymer ?
#
loop_
_entity_poly.entity_id
_entity_poly.type
_entity_poly.pdbx_seq_one_letter_code
_entity_poly.pdbx_strand_id
1 'polypeptide(L)' 'MAGKRKVDLHCHANNVAHNTHEISTSQLIVRRGQPFSVTLELDYAFSTSESVKLTVETGATFLTWA' A
#
# COMPACT_ATOMS: atom_id res chain seq x y z
N MET A 1 -9.32 -21.97 7.81
CA MET A 1 -9.67 -20.72 8.51
C MET A 1 -8.76 -19.62 7.98
N ALA A 2 -9.19 -18.82 7.00
CA ALA A 2 -8.38 -17.69 6.55
C ALA A 2 -8.78 -16.48 7.41
N GLY A 3 -7.90 -16.09 8.32
CA GLY A 3 -8.07 -14.91 9.16
C GLY A 3 -8.26 -13.62 8.33
N LYS A 4 -8.98 -12.66 8.89
CA LYS A 4 -9.30 -11.37 8.26
C LYS A 4 -8.02 -10.52 8.26
N ARG A 5 -7.38 -10.35 7.11
CA ARG A 5 -6.23 -9.44 6.97
C ARG A 5 -6.75 -8.06 6.59
N LYS A 6 -6.51 -7.06 7.42
CA LYS A 6 -6.87 -5.66 7.13
C LYS A 6 -5.61 -4.88 6.79
N VAL A 7 -5.71 -4.04 5.77
CA VAL A 7 -4.65 -3.12 5.37
C VAL A 7 -5.14 -1.70 5.61
N ASP A 8 -4.39 -0.93 6.38
CA ASP A 8 -4.57 0.50 6.51
C ASP A 8 -3.46 1.22 5.73
N LEU A 9 -3.89 1.99 4.72
CA LEU A 9 -3.00 2.77 3.87
C LEU A 9 -2.74 4.17 4.41
N HIS A 10 -3.33 4.54 5.55
CA HIS A 10 -3.16 5.85 6.18
C HIS A 10 -3.36 7.01 5.20
N CYS A 11 -4.36 6.92 4.30
CA CYS A 11 -4.51 7.81 3.13
C CYS A 11 -4.42 9.29 3.52
N HIS A 12 -5.14 9.72 4.56
CA HIS A 12 -5.08 11.11 5.01
C HIS A 12 -3.67 11.54 5.46
N ALA A 13 -3.05 10.80 6.39
CA ALA A 13 -1.74 11.16 6.95
C ALA A 13 -0.63 11.11 5.89
N ASN A 14 -0.63 10.06 5.05
CA ASN A 14 0.32 9.96 3.95
C ASN A 14 0.13 11.09 2.93
N ASN A 15 -1.11 11.43 2.56
CA ASN A 15 -1.34 12.49 1.58
C ASN A 15 -1.01 13.89 2.11
N VAL A 16 -1.19 14.13 3.42
CA VAL A 16 -0.72 15.35 4.08
C VAL A 16 0.80 15.42 4.00
N ALA A 17 1.51 14.35 4.40
CA ALA A 17 2.97 14.31 4.35
C ALA A 17 3.55 14.43 2.93
N HIS A 18 2.81 13.99 1.92
CA HIS A 18 3.21 14.03 0.50
C HIS A 18 2.71 15.27 -0.25
N ASN A 19 2.03 16.20 0.42
CA ASN A 19 1.43 17.40 -0.19
C ASN A 19 0.51 17.04 -1.38
N THR A 20 -0.40 16.10 -1.15
CA THR A 20 -1.38 15.57 -2.11
C THR A 20 -2.80 15.48 -1.52
N HIS A 21 -3.00 15.86 -0.25
CA HIS A 21 -4.30 15.79 0.44
C HIS A 21 -5.39 16.66 -0.21
N GLU A 22 -5.02 17.72 -0.92
CA GLU A 22 -5.96 18.53 -1.72
C GLU A 22 -6.52 17.76 -2.92
N ILE A 23 -5.82 16.73 -3.42
CA ILE A 23 -6.28 15.89 -4.54
C ILE A 23 -7.28 14.85 -4.03
N SER A 24 -6.97 14.21 -2.90
CA SER A 24 -7.85 13.25 -2.24
C SER A 24 -7.41 13.02 -0.79
N THR A 25 -8.35 12.67 0.08
CA THR A 25 -8.07 12.13 1.42
C THR A 25 -8.54 10.68 1.59
N SER A 26 -9.31 10.16 0.62
CA SER A 26 -9.85 8.79 0.63
C SER A 26 -9.01 7.80 -0.18
N GLN A 27 -8.26 8.28 -1.17
CA GLN A 27 -7.32 7.48 -1.95
C GLN A 27 -5.88 7.83 -1.58
N LEU A 28 -5.00 6.83 -1.51
CA LEU A 28 -3.57 7.05 -1.26
C LEU A 28 -2.91 7.66 -2.50
N ILE A 29 -2.37 8.87 -2.38
CA ILE A 29 -1.65 9.57 -3.44
C ILE A 29 -0.30 10.00 -2.89
N VAL A 30 0.77 9.39 -3.36
CA VAL A 30 2.14 9.62 -2.88
C VAL A 30 3.05 10.14 -3.99
N ARG A 31 4.12 10.82 -3.61
CA ARG A 31 5.18 11.30 -4.49
C ARG A 31 6.38 10.36 -4.40
N ARG A 32 6.98 10.05 -5.56
CA ARG A 32 8.18 9.21 -5.65
C ARG A 32 9.34 9.80 -4.82
N GLY A 33 10.19 8.92 -4.30
CA GLY A 33 11.37 9.31 -3.52
C GLY A 33 11.09 9.69 -2.07
N GLN A 34 9.82 9.69 -1.64
CA GLN A 34 9.42 9.94 -0.26
C GLN A 34 8.78 8.67 0.33
N PRO A 35 9.20 8.20 1.52
CA PRO A 35 8.56 7.08 2.20
C PRO A 35 7.09 7.36 2.57
N PHE A 36 6.29 6.31 2.71
CA PHE A 36 4.92 6.37 3.22
C PHE A 36 4.65 5.16 4.12
N SER A 37 3.64 5.26 4.99
CA SER A 37 3.35 4.24 6.00
C SER A 37 2.19 3.34 5.58
N VAL A 38 2.28 2.05 5.86
CA VAL A 38 1.21 1.07 5.68
C VAL A 38 1.16 0.19 6.93
N THR A 39 -0.03 -0.12 7.41
CA THR A 39 -0.22 -1.09 8.50
C THR A 39 -0.95 -2.32 7.97
N LEU A 40 -0.34 -3.48 8.19
CA LEU A 40 -0.97 -4.79 7.98
C LEU A 40 -1.39 -5.35 9.34
N GLU A 41 -2.70 -5.47 9.56
CA GLU A 41 -3.26 -6.10 10.75
C GLU A 41 -3.44 -7.60 10.49
N LEU A 42 -2.86 -8.40 11.38
CA LEU A 42 -2.91 -9.86 11.36
C LEU A 42 -3.70 -10.36 12.56
N ASP A 43 -4.47 -11.43 12.38
CA ASP A 43 -5.20 -12.10 13.47
C ASP A 43 -4.28 -12.84 14.46
N TYR A 44 -2.97 -12.79 14.24
CA TYR A 44 -1.96 -13.47 15.02
C TYR A 44 -0.68 -12.61 15.13
N ALA A 45 0.12 -12.90 16.14
CA ALA A 45 1.41 -12.25 16.33
C ALA A 45 2.37 -12.65 15.21
N PHE A 46 2.87 -11.66 14.47
CA PHE A 46 3.87 -11.87 13.44
C PHE A 46 5.20 -12.33 14.06
N SER A 47 5.78 -13.40 13.53
CA SER A 47 7.11 -13.88 13.90
C SER A 47 8.18 -13.37 12.93
N THR A 48 9.39 -13.12 13.41
CA THR A 48 10.53 -12.71 12.57
C THR A 48 11.01 -13.80 11.61
N SER A 49 10.59 -15.04 11.81
CA SER A 49 10.81 -16.15 10.87
C SER A 49 9.84 -16.14 9.68
N GLU A 50 8.76 -15.36 9.74
CA GLU A 50 7.82 -15.20 8.65
C GLU A 50 8.29 -14.10 7.69
N SER A 51 7.81 -14.13 6.44
CA SER A 51 8.17 -13.13 5.44
C SER A 51 6.93 -12.41 4.91
N VAL A 52 7.05 -11.10 4.72
CA VAL A 52 6.03 -10.26 4.07
C VAL A 52 6.62 -9.73 2.77
N LYS A 53 5.94 -10.01 1.65
CA LYS A 53 6.33 -9.51 0.33
C LYS A 53 5.31 -8.49 -0.14
N LEU A 54 5.74 -7.25 -0.33
CA LEU A 54 4.97 -6.22 -1.03
C LEU A 54 5.28 -6.30 -2.52
N THR A 55 4.27 -6.41 -3.36
CA THR A 55 4.41 -6.40 -4.83
C THR A 55 3.59 -5.23 -5.37
N VAL A 56 4.19 -4.46 -6.26
CA VAL A 56 3.55 -3.32 -6.93
C VAL A 56 3.74 -3.48 -8.43
N GLU A 57 2.69 -3.19 -9.18
CA GLU A 57 2.68 -3.25 -10.63
C GLU A 57 2.00 -1.99 -11.16
N THR A 58 2.45 -1.53 -12.32
CA THR A 58 1.86 -0.38 -13.00
C THR A 58 1.99 -0.53 -14.50
N GLY A 59 1.00 -0.07 -15.26
CA GLY A 59 0.89 -0.28 -16.70
C GLY A 59 0.39 -1.68 -17.09
N ALA A 60 -0.12 -1.81 -18.31
CA ALA A 60 -0.41 -3.10 -18.91
C ALA A 60 0.79 -3.53 -19.77
N THR A 61 1.28 -4.76 -19.57
CA THR A 61 2.26 -5.37 -20.46
C THR A 61 1.57 -5.67 -21.81
N PHE A 62 1.42 -4.67 -22.67
CA PHE A 62 0.93 -4.85 -24.03
C PHE A 62 1.99 -5.54 -24.88
N LEU A 63 1.99 -6.87 -24.86
CA LEU A 63 2.63 -7.70 -25.88
C LEU A 63 1.64 -8.77 -26.36
N THR A 64 0.70 -8.37 -27.20
CA THR A 64 0.15 -9.27 -28.24
C THR A 64 -0.11 -8.42 -29.49
N TRP A 65 0.90 -8.32 -30.36
CA TRP A 65 0.61 -8.22 -31.78
C TRP A 65 0.58 -9.67 -32.29
N ALA A 66 -0.56 -10.06 -32.85
CA ALA A 66 -0.76 -11.28 -33.62
C ALA A 66 -1.23 -10.85 -35.01
#